data_AF-A0A8C8VKJ8-F1
#
_entry.id   AF-A0A8C8VKJ8-F1
#
_cell.length_a   1.000
_cell.length_b   1.000
_cell.length_c   1.000
_cell.angle_alpha   90.00
_cell.angle_beta   90.00
_cell.angle_gamma   90.00
#
_symmetry.space_group_name_H-M   'P 1'
#
loop_
_entity.id
_entity.type
_entity.pdbx_description
1 polymer ?
#
loop_
_entity_poly.entity_id
_entity_poly.type
_entity_poly.pdbx_seq_one_letter_code
_entity_poly.pdbx_strand_id
1 'polypeptide(L)'
;MATDSSVEIFSKVLENQMLCTTQIVEEQLDAEIQKLDQMDEDELERLKERRLEALKKSQQQKQEWLSKGHGEYKEIPSERDFFQEVKKSKNVVCHFYRDTTFSGNLMDPPFQSQKKFGTSVTKLDKKIIRGKKYDSDSDDD
;
A
#
# COMPACT_ATOMS: atom_id res chain seq x y z
N MET A 1 -0.57 33.47 45.62
CA MET A 1 -1.78 32.68 45.92
C MET A 1 -2.87 32.74 44.84
N ALA A 2 -2.67 33.41 43.69
CA ALA A 2 -3.69 33.47 42.60
C ALA A 2 -3.46 32.47 41.45
N THR A 3 -2.25 31.91 41.33
CA THR A 3 -1.86 31.00 40.24
C THR A 3 -2.45 29.60 40.39
N ASP A 4 -2.66 29.16 41.63
CA ASP A 4 -3.18 27.82 41.96
C ASP A 4 -4.65 27.66 41.55
N SER A 5 -5.47 28.68 41.86
CA SER A 5 -6.89 28.72 41.48
C SER A 5 -7.10 28.74 39.96
N SER A 6 -6.22 29.40 39.21
CA SER A 6 -6.33 29.46 37.73
C SER A 6 -6.02 28.10 37.08
N VAL A 7 -5.04 27.38 37.60
CA VAL A 7 -4.69 26.03 37.15
C VAL A 7 -5.82 25.04 37.50
N GLU A 8 -6.40 25.17 38.68
CA GLU A 8 -7.51 24.34 39.13
C GLU A 8 -8.81 24.57 38.33
N ILE A 9 -9.09 25.82 37.96
CA ILE A 9 -10.20 26.17 37.05
C ILE A 9 -9.95 25.57 35.66
N PHE A 10 -8.72 25.65 35.14
CA PHE A 10 -8.38 25.10 33.83
C PHE A 10 -8.48 23.57 33.80
N SER A 11 -8.06 22.88 34.87
CA SER A 11 -8.23 21.42 35.03
C SER A 11 -9.71 21.03 35.01
N LYS A 12 -10.55 21.73 35.77
CA LYS A 12 -12.01 21.48 35.82
C LYS A 12 -12.69 21.70 34.48
N VAL A 13 -12.27 22.72 33.71
CA VAL A 13 -12.79 22.98 32.36
C VAL A 13 -12.39 21.86 31.39
N LEU A 14 -11.13 21.40 31.46
CA LEU A 14 -10.64 20.31 30.61
C LEU A 14 -11.33 18.98 30.93
N GLU A 15 -11.52 18.66 32.21
CA GLU A 15 -12.26 17.47 32.67
C GLU A 15 -13.71 17.49 32.17
N ASN A 16 -14.42 18.62 32.32
CA ASN A 16 -15.78 18.76 31.83
C ASN A 16 -15.87 18.64 30.30
N GLN A 17 -14.90 19.20 29.58
CA GLN A 17 -14.85 19.08 28.12
C GLN A 17 -14.62 17.62 27.70
N MET A 18 -13.70 16.91 28.37
CA MET A 18 -13.43 15.50 28.11
C MET A 18 -14.64 14.61 28.44
N LEU A 19 -15.34 14.90 29.54
CA LEU A 19 -16.57 14.22 29.91
C LEU A 19 -17.67 14.42 28.86
N CYS A 20 -17.90 15.65 28.41
CA CYS A 20 -18.82 15.96 27.32
C CYS A 20 -18.45 15.22 26.03
N THR A 21 -17.17 15.21 25.64
CA THR A 21 -16.75 14.48 24.43
C THR A 21 -16.99 12.99 24.54
N THR A 22 -16.81 12.41 25.72
CA THR A 22 -17.05 10.98 25.95
C THR A 22 -18.54 10.66 25.86
N GLN A 23 -19.40 11.48 26.48
CA GLN A 23 -20.85 11.34 26.41
C GLN A 23 -21.38 11.46 24.97
N ILE A 24 -20.87 12.41 24.19
CA ILE A 24 -21.25 12.56 22.77
C ILE A 24 -20.85 11.32 21.96
N VAL A 25 -19.68 10.74 22.23
CA VAL A 25 -19.24 9.52 21.55
C VAL A 25 -20.08 8.31 21.97
N GLU A 26 -20.41 8.18 23.26
CA GLU A 26 -21.29 7.12 23.77
C GLU A 26 -22.69 7.23 23.15
N GLU A 27 -23.28 8.42 23.11
CA GLU A 27 -24.61 8.63 22.53
C GLU A 27 -24.63 8.36 21.02
N GLN A 28 -23.56 8.70 20.30
CA GLN A 28 -23.39 8.30 18.90
C GLN A 28 -23.28 6.78 18.72
N LEU A 29 -22.59 6.11 19.64
CA LEU A 29 -22.45 4.66 19.61
C LEU A 29 -23.78 3.96 19.88
N ASP A 30 -24.52 4.42 20.88
CA ASP A 30 -25.84 3.90 21.25
C ASP A 30 -26.85 4.10 20.11
N ALA A 31 -26.83 5.26 19.46
CA ALA A 31 -27.71 5.53 18.31
C ALA A 31 -27.42 4.60 17.12
N GLU A 32 -26.15 4.30 16.83
CA GLU A 32 -25.80 3.36 15.76
C GLU A 32 -26.16 1.92 16.14
N ILE A 33 -26.01 1.51 17.41
CA ILE A 33 -26.46 0.20 17.90
C ILE A 33 -27.97 0.05 17.72
N GLN A 34 -28.74 1.04 18.14
CA GLN A 34 -30.20 1.03 18.00
C GLN A 34 -30.64 0.97 16.54
N LYS A 35 -29.93 1.68 15.65
CA LYS A 35 -30.17 1.64 14.22
C LYS A 35 -29.89 0.26 13.63
N LEU A 36 -28.79 -0.39 14.02
CA LEU A 36 -28.46 -1.75 13.57
C LEU A 36 -29.51 -2.77 14.03
N ASP A 37 -30.03 -2.64 15.25
CA ASP A 37 -31.09 -3.51 15.79
C ASP A 37 -32.44 -3.29 15.09
N GLN A 38 -32.67 -2.09 14.53
CA GLN A 38 -33.87 -1.74 13.77
C GLN A 38 -33.71 -1.91 12.25
N MET A 39 -32.57 -2.37 11.76
CA MET A 39 -32.38 -2.56 10.31
C MET A 39 -33.34 -3.62 9.76
N ASP A 40 -34.08 -3.26 8.73
CA ASP A 40 -35.00 -4.15 8.03
C ASP A 40 -34.25 -5.22 7.21
N GLU A 41 -34.94 -6.33 6.92
CA GLU A 41 -34.39 -7.47 6.15
C GLU A 41 -33.85 -7.04 4.77
N ASP A 42 -34.53 -6.09 4.12
CA ASP A 42 -34.13 -5.50 2.83
C ASP A 42 -32.82 -4.70 2.92
N GLU A 43 -32.57 -4.00 4.04
CA GLU A 43 -31.34 -3.23 4.22
C GLU A 43 -30.15 -4.18 4.47
N LEU A 44 -30.39 -5.26 5.20
CA LEU A 44 -29.41 -6.32 5.41
C LEU A 44 -29.06 -7.03 4.09
N GLU A 45 -30.04 -7.26 3.21
CA GLU A 45 -29.82 -7.83 1.89
C GLU A 45 -28.95 -6.90 1.01
N ARG A 46 -29.27 -5.60 0.94
CA ARG A 46 -28.44 -4.61 0.23
C ARG A 46 -27.01 -4.54 0.76
N LEU A 47 -26.83 -4.68 2.08
CA LEU A 47 -25.49 -4.71 2.68
C LEU A 47 -24.71 -5.95 2.26
N LYS A 48 -25.36 -7.12 2.21
CA LYS A 48 -24.77 -8.37 1.70
C LYS A 48 -24.39 -8.23 0.23
N GLU A 49 -25.27 -7.70 -0.60
CA GLU A 49 -25.01 -7.46 -2.02
C GLU A 49 -23.79 -6.54 -2.22
N ARG A 50 -23.72 -5.43 -1.49
CA ARG A 50 -22.58 -4.50 -1.57
C ARG A 50 -21.27 -5.18 -1.19
N ARG A 51 -21.26 -5.98 -0.12
CA ARG A 51 -20.08 -6.73 0.32
C ARG A 51 -19.67 -7.78 -0.71
N LEU A 52 -20.64 -8.50 -1.28
CA LEU A 52 -20.40 -9.51 -2.32
C LEU A 52 -19.84 -8.86 -3.59
N GLU A 53 -20.40 -7.72 -4.02
CA GLU A 53 -19.92 -6.99 -5.18
C GLU A 53 -18.50 -6.46 -4.96
N ALA A 54 -18.20 -5.91 -3.78
CA ALA A 54 -16.86 -5.45 -3.42
C ALA A 54 -15.85 -6.60 -3.45
N LEU A 55 -16.23 -7.77 -2.91
CA LEU A 55 -15.40 -8.97 -2.94
C LEU A 55 -15.15 -9.45 -4.38
N LYS A 56 -16.20 -9.50 -5.21
CA LYS A 56 -16.13 -9.89 -6.61
C LYS A 56 -15.23 -8.94 -7.42
N LYS A 57 -15.37 -7.63 -7.22
CA LYS A 57 -14.51 -6.60 -7.84
C LYS A 57 -13.05 -6.77 -7.43
N SER A 58 -12.78 -6.98 -6.14
CA SER A 58 -11.43 -7.23 -5.63
C SER A 58 -10.81 -8.49 -6.24
N GLN A 59 -11.59 -9.58 -6.36
CA GLN A 59 -11.15 -10.81 -6.98
C GLN A 59 -10.84 -10.63 -8.48
N GLN A 60 -11.72 -9.92 -9.22
CA GLN A 60 -11.51 -9.61 -10.64
C GLN A 60 -10.25 -8.78 -10.84
N GLN A 61 -10.05 -7.74 -10.02
CA GLN A 61 -8.85 -6.92 -10.07
C GLN A 61 -7.59 -7.74 -9.79
N LYS A 62 -7.63 -8.64 -8.80
CA LYS A 62 -6.53 -9.57 -8.52
C LYS A 62 -6.24 -10.48 -9.71
N GLN A 63 -7.29 -10.99 -10.38
CA GLN A 63 -7.13 -11.84 -11.56
C GLN A 63 -6.55 -11.08 -12.75
N GLU A 64 -6.96 -9.82 -12.95
CA GLU A 64 -6.38 -8.93 -13.96
C GLU A 64 -4.89 -8.64 -13.67
N TRP A 65 -4.53 -8.40 -12.41
CA TRP A 65 -3.13 -8.23 -12.03
C TRP A 65 -2.32 -9.49 -12.28
N LEU A 66 -2.88 -10.67 -12.00
CA LEU A 66 -2.24 -11.95 -12.30
C LEU A 66 -2.08 -12.16 -13.82
N SER A 67 -3.09 -11.83 -14.64
CA SER A 67 -2.98 -11.98 -16.10
C SER A 67 -1.96 -11.01 -16.73
N LYS A 68 -1.72 -9.86 -16.09
CA LYS A 68 -0.66 -8.92 -16.46
C LYS A 68 0.72 -9.29 -15.90
N GLY A 69 0.85 -10.36 -15.13
CA GLY A 69 2.13 -10.80 -14.56
C GLY A 69 2.60 -10.02 -13.32
N HIS A 70 1.69 -9.34 -12.61
CA HIS A 70 2.04 -8.69 -11.34
C HIS A 70 2.32 -9.72 -10.24
N GLY A 71 3.29 -9.42 -9.38
CA GLY A 71 3.73 -10.32 -8.30
C GLY A 71 4.72 -11.40 -8.72
N GLU A 72 5.10 -11.44 -10.00
CA GLU A 72 6.21 -12.26 -10.51
C GLU A 72 7.47 -11.40 -10.70
N TYR A 73 8.63 -12.03 -10.52
CA TYR A 73 9.93 -11.42 -10.69
C TYR A 73 10.43 -11.71 -12.11
N LYS A 74 10.39 -10.71 -13.01
CA LYS A 74 10.72 -10.89 -14.42
C LYS A 74 12.01 -10.17 -14.81
N GLU A 75 12.91 -10.89 -15.48
CA GLU A 75 14.10 -10.30 -16.11
C GLU A 75 13.74 -9.66 -17.44
N ILE A 76 14.19 -8.42 -17.66
CA ILE A 76 14.01 -7.72 -18.92
C ILE A 76 15.38 -7.54 -19.60
N PRO A 77 15.60 -8.12 -20.80
CA PRO A 77 16.89 -8.08 -21.49
C PRO A 77 17.12 -6.80 -22.30
N SER A 78 16.11 -5.95 -22.47
CA SER A 78 16.20 -4.72 -23.25
C SER A 78 15.53 -3.53 -22.57
N GLU A 79 16.16 -2.36 -22.65
CA GLU A 79 15.59 -1.09 -22.18
C GLU A 79 14.24 -0.78 -22.86
N ARG A 80 14.09 -1.14 -24.14
CA ARG A 80 12.84 -0.90 -24.88
C ARG A 80 11.66 -1.70 -24.30
N ASP A 81 11.93 -2.93 -23.90
CA ASP A 81 10.92 -3.82 -23.31
C ASP A 81 10.57 -3.38 -21.88
N PHE A 82 11.54 -2.81 -21.16
CA PHE A 82 11.30 -2.22 -19.84
C PHE A 82 10.27 -1.10 -19.92
N PHE A 83 10.41 -0.17 -20.87
CA PHE A 83 9.44 0.90 -21.05
C PHE A 83 8.06 0.39 -21.48
N GLN A 84 7.98 -0.69 -22.26
CA GLN A 84 6.70 -1.30 -22.60
C GLN A 84 6.03 -1.91 -21.38
N GLU A 85 6.80 -2.56 -20.51
CA GLU A 85 6.28 -3.18 -19.29
C GLU A 85 5.81 -2.15 -18.28
N VAL A 86 6.60 -1.09 -18.05
CA VAL A 86 6.23 0.02 -17.15
C VAL A 86 4.97 0.74 -17.64
N LYS A 87 4.73 0.82 -18.96
CA LYS A 87 3.51 1.44 -19.51
C LYS A 87 2.24 0.62 -19.29
N LYS A 88 2.34 -0.70 -19.11
CA LYS A 88 1.18 -1.58 -18.89
C LYS A 88 0.65 -1.50 -17.46
N SER A 89 1.48 -1.03 -16.52
CA SER A 89 1.26 -1.18 -15.08
C SER A 89 1.50 0.13 -14.34
N LYS A 90 0.54 0.54 -13.50
CA LYS A 90 0.67 1.77 -12.69
C LYS A 90 1.72 1.65 -11.58
N ASN A 91 1.84 0.47 -10.99
CA ASN A 91 2.75 0.20 -9.88
C ASN A 91 3.84 -0.76 -10.35
N VAL A 92 5.03 -0.24 -10.60
CA VAL A 92 6.18 -1.01 -11.06
C VAL A 92 7.35 -0.81 -10.09
N VAL A 93 8.03 -1.90 -9.76
CA VAL A 93 9.30 -1.89 -9.03
C VAL A 93 10.38 -2.44 -9.94
N CYS A 94 11.44 -1.66 -10.16
CA CYS A 94 12.58 -2.06 -10.99
C CYS A 94 13.82 -2.26 -10.11
N HIS A 95 14.43 -3.43 -10.21
CA HIS A 95 15.69 -3.76 -9.57
C HIS A 95 16.85 -3.67 -10.56
N PHE A 96 17.76 -2.73 -10.34
CA PHE A 96 18.94 -2.54 -11.18
C PHE A 96 20.16 -3.25 -10.59
N TYR A 97 20.71 -4.24 -11.30
CA TYR A 97 21.86 -5.02 -10.83
C TYR A 97 23.08 -4.93 -11.78
N ARG A 98 24.25 -5.39 -11.32
CA ARG A 98 25.48 -5.60 -12.10
C ARG A 98 26.04 -6.97 -11.72
N ASP A 99 26.52 -7.72 -12.70
CA ASP A 99 27.15 -9.03 -12.46
C ASP A 99 28.42 -8.93 -11.60
N THR A 100 29.14 -7.81 -11.69
CA THR A 100 30.44 -7.60 -11.03
C THR A 100 30.32 -7.25 -9.54
N THR A 101 29.11 -6.92 -9.06
CA THR A 101 28.86 -6.55 -7.66
C THR A 101 28.33 -7.74 -6.86
N PHE A 102 28.85 -8.95 -7.14
CA PHE A 102 28.49 -10.17 -6.40
C PHE A 102 29.10 -10.15 -4.99
N SER A 103 28.63 -9.24 -4.14
CA SER A 103 28.78 -9.34 -2.70
C SER A 103 27.57 -10.08 -2.15
N GLY A 104 27.63 -11.41 -2.16
CA GLY A 104 26.86 -12.31 -1.28
C GLY A 104 25.33 -12.23 -1.30
N ASN A 105 24.69 -13.31 -1.72
CA ASN A 105 23.35 -13.75 -1.28
C ASN A 105 22.19 -12.73 -1.40
N LEU A 106 22.09 -11.96 -2.49
CA LEU A 106 20.89 -11.15 -2.79
C LEU A 106 20.15 -11.60 -4.07
N MET A 107 20.41 -12.82 -4.58
CA MET A 107 19.69 -13.35 -5.74
C MET A 107 18.18 -13.52 -5.50
N ASP A 108 17.75 -13.48 -4.24
CA ASP A 108 16.38 -13.16 -3.86
C ASP A 108 16.39 -11.87 -3.03
N PRO A 109 16.06 -10.69 -3.61
CA PRO A 109 15.70 -9.56 -2.78
C PRO A 109 14.56 -10.00 -1.85
N PRO A 110 14.44 -9.46 -0.63
CA PRO A 110 13.35 -9.82 0.31
C PRO A 110 11.93 -9.58 -0.26
N PHE A 111 11.85 -8.95 -1.45
CA PHE A 111 10.64 -8.80 -2.26
C PHE A 111 10.23 -10.04 -3.07
N GLN A 112 11.14 -10.97 -3.37
CA GLN A 112 10.82 -12.18 -4.14
C GLN A 112 9.95 -13.16 -3.33
N SER A 113 10.16 -13.19 -2.01
CA SER A 113 9.33 -13.93 -1.05
C SER A 113 8.04 -13.17 -0.69
N GLN A 114 8.04 -11.83 -0.76
CA GLN A 114 6.86 -11.00 -0.52
C GLN A 114 6.13 -10.67 -1.82
N LYS A 115 5.35 -11.62 -2.34
CA LYS A 115 4.43 -11.40 -3.47
C LYS A 115 3.45 -10.27 -3.12
N LYS A 116 3.75 -9.05 -3.57
CA LYS A 116 2.83 -7.91 -3.47
C LYS A 116 1.88 -7.95 -4.67
N PHE A 117 0.66 -8.41 -4.43
CA PHE A 117 -0.39 -8.38 -5.45
C PHE A 117 -0.62 -6.93 -5.92
N GLY A 118 -0.68 -6.74 -7.24
CA GLY A 118 -0.91 -5.42 -7.85
C GLY A 118 0.35 -4.61 -8.17
N THR A 119 1.55 -5.14 -7.94
CA THR A 119 2.81 -4.51 -8.34
C THR A 119 3.57 -5.40 -9.31
N SER A 120 4.01 -4.86 -10.46
CA SER A 120 4.88 -5.58 -11.39
C SER A 120 6.34 -5.42 -10.96
N VAL A 121 7.06 -6.53 -10.81
CA VAL A 121 8.46 -6.51 -10.34
C VAL A 121 9.37 -6.95 -11.48
N THR A 122 10.31 -6.08 -11.84
CA THR A 122 11.21 -6.28 -12.97
C THR A 122 12.66 -6.13 -12.52
N LYS A 123 13.58 -6.91 -13.09
CA LYS A 123 15.02 -6.67 -12.94
C LYS A 123 15.64 -6.30 -14.28
N LEU A 124 16.60 -5.39 -14.23
CA LEU A 124 17.30 -4.85 -15.40
C LEU A 124 18.79 -4.72 -15.09
N ASP A 125 19.64 -5.24 -15.97
CA ASP A 125 21.09 -5.03 -15.85
C ASP A 125 21.42 -3.55 -16.13
N LYS A 126 22.23 -2.95 -15.26
CA LYS A 126 22.71 -1.58 -15.43
C LYS A 126 23.47 -1.37 -16.74
N LYS A 127 24.08 -2.42 -17.32
CA LYS A 127 24.72 -2.34 -18.64
C LYS A 127 23.73 -2.06 -19.76
N ILE A 128 22.47 -2.49 -19.62
CA ILE A 128 21.44 -2.37 -20.66
C ILE A 128 20.91 -0.93 -20.76
N ILE A 129 20.89 -0.18 -19.64
CA ILE A 129 20.39 1.21 -19.58
C ILE A 129 21.47 2.26 -19.83
N ARG A 130 22.75 1.90 -19.67
CA ARG A 130 23.86 2.79 -19.99
C ARG A 130 24.08 2.67 -21.49
N GLY A 131 23.50 3.57 -22.27
CA GLY A 131 23.77 3.61 -23.71
C GLY A 131 25.29 3.62 -23.96
N LYS A 132 25.73 2.99 -25.07
CA LYS A 132 27.13 2.75 -25.49
C LYS A 132 28.13 3.92 -25.41
N LYS A 133 27.68 5.13 -25.05
CA LYS A 133 28.52 6.33 -24.85
C LYS A 133 29.28 6.35 -23.53
N TYR A 134 28.94 5.50 -22.57
CA TYR A 134 29.57 5.49 -21.23
C TYR A 134 30.21 4.15 -20.86
N ASP A 135 30.43 3.26 -21.84
CA ASP A 135 31.25 2.05 -21.64
C ASP A 135 32.77 2.37 -21.57
N SER A 136 33.12 3.65 -21.43
CA SER A 136 34.49 4.14 -21.23
C SER A 136 34.83 4.40 -19.75
N ASP A 137 34.17 3.70 -18.81
CA ASP A 137 34.72 3.59 -17.46
C ASP A 137 36.01 2.74 -17.59
N SER A 138 37.12 3.45 -17.76
CA SER A 138 38.50 2.97 -17.66
C SER A 138 38.61 2.10 -16.41
N ASP A 139 38.89 0.81 -16.61
CA ASP A 139 39.41 -0.06 -15.57
C ASP A 139 40.86 0.37 -15.28
N ASP A 140 41.02 1.46 -14.51
CA ASP A 140 42.29 1.79 -13.83
C ASP A 140 42.02 1.83 -12.32
N ASP A 141 42.42 0.74 -11.66
CA ASP A 141 42.64 0.44 -10.23
C ASP A 141 41.88 1.23 -9.14
#